data_AF-A0A9Q7TSP4-F1
#
_entry.id   AF-A0A9Q7TSP4-F1
#
_cell.length_a   1.000
_cell.length_b   1.000
_cell.length_c   1.000
_cell.angle_alpha   90.00
_cell.angle_beta   90.00
_cell.angle_gamma   90.00
#
_symmetry.space_group_name_H-M   'P 1'
#
loop_
_entity.id
_entity.type
_entity.pdbx_description
1 polymer ?
#
loop_
_entity_poly.entity_id
_entity_poly.type
_entity_poly.pdbx_seq_one_letter_code
_entity_poly.pdbx_strand_id
1 'polypeptide(L)'
;MASTSIHSVGGSSRSHSSPLPAATSHQLSKSQQYETLLDAEVGTKSSSLGPPASHPSYPAIAPLCKQYPTQASAIFQTYLDLKNGAAAWDFVEPLALSSQEASTSGNGGAEVVVKQDLVGLSDAEAEALVQEQLAEVQGGVSKLGLISGKGEEEEENLLRTGLAAMKGRRKDAKAYEVVIPLTITQHLRTDQLKAIFTLLDKHAEAVAPTGQEIDTSHVLLAIIAPDSTLVYYLVSKGFVKPIN
;
A
#
# COMPACT_ATOMS: atom_id res chain seq x y z
N MET A 1 37.27 23.44 -80.65
CA MET A 1 36.90 22.31 -81.53
C MET A 1 37.40 21.02 -80.89
N ALA A 2 36.49 20.06 -80.76
CA ALA A 2 36.63 18.59 -80.62
C ALA A 2 37.80 17.97 -79.81
N SER A 3 37.47 17.18 -78.78
CA SER A 3 37.50 15.70 -78.83
C SER A 3 37.65 15.01 -77.46
N THR A 4 36.67 14.14 -77.14
CA THR A 4 36.71 12.76 -76.56
C THR A 4 37.67 12.43 -75.39
N SER A 5 37.18 11.92 -74.23
CA SER A 5 37.00 10.47 -73.86
C SER A 5 38.31 9.65 -74.00
N ILE A 6 38.80 8.76 -73.11
CA ILE A 6 38.23 7.91 -72.04
C ILE A 6 39.39 7.20 -71.26
N HIS A 7 39.17 6.85 -69.97
CA HIS A 7 39.65 5.67 -69.20
C HIS A 7 41.14 5.55 -68.84
N SER A 8 41.63 4.91 -67.77
CA SER A 8 41.18 4.23 -66.52
C SER A 8 42.52 3.85 -65.80
N VAL A 9 42.73 3.83 -64.48
CA VAL A 9 42.42 2.77 -63.50
C VAL A 9 43.24 3.14 -62.23
N GLY A 10 42.68 2.92 -61.03
CA GLY A 10 43.43 2.25 -59.96
C GLY A 10 43.92 3.07 -58.75
N GLY A 11 43.30 2.80 -57.60
CA GLY A 11 44.05 2.42 -56.40
C GLY A 11 44.30 3.47 -55.32
N SER A 12 43.49 3.39 -54.25
CA SER A 12 43.84 3.55 -52.82
C SER A 12 44.73 4.71 -52.36
N SER A 13 44.13 5.68 -51.67
CA SER A 13 44.10 5.74 -50.18
C SER A 13 44.16 7.16 -49.61
N ARG A 14 43.27 7.40 -48.63
CA ARG A 14 43.36 8.32 -47.48
C ARG A 14 43.63 9.81 -47.75
N SER A 15 42.60 10.62 -47.58
CA SER A 15 42.33 11.36 -46.31
C SER A 15 41.43 12.57 -46.61
N HIS A 16 40.33 12.72 -45.86
CA HIS A 16 39.89 13.98 -45.25
C HIS A 16 38.50 13.84 -44.58
N SER A 17 38.50 14.09 -43.27
CA SER A 17 37.45 14.72 -42.44
C SER A 17 35.99 14.25 -42.52
N SER A 18 35.48 13.72 -41.40
CA SER A 18 34.57 14.48 -40.51
C SER A 18 34.39 13.74 -39.17
N PRO A 19 34.50 14.41 -38.01
CA PRO A 19 34.18 13.81 -36.73
C PRO A 19 32.66 13.63 -36.60
N LEU A 20 32.25 12.51 -36.00
CA LEU A 20 30.87 12.20 -35.66
C LEU A 20 30.28 13.27 -34.73
N PRO A 21 28.97 13.61 -34.86
CA PRO A 21 28.36 14.64 -34.03
C PRO A 21 28.38 14.24 -32.55
N ALA A 22 28.72 15.21 -31.70
CA ALA A 22 28.71 15.05 -30.26
C ALA A 22 27.30 14.65 -29.77
N ALA A 23 27.24 13.64 -28.89
CA ALA A 23 26.01 13.20 -28.26
C ALA A 23 25.37 14.37 -27.50
N THR A 24 24.16 14.75 -27.90
CA THR A 24 23.36 15.76 -27.21
C THR A 24 22.97 15.28 -25.82
N SER A 25 23.04 16.20 -24.86
CA SER A 25 22.88 16.02 -23.41
C SER A 25 21.44 15.72 -22.94
N HIS A 26 20.67 14.89 -23.67
CA HIS A 26 19.33 14.46 -23.31
C HIS A 26 19.27 12.94 -23.13
N GLN A 27 20.01 12.44 -22.14
CA GLN A 27 19.65 11.22 -21.42
C GLN A 27 18.69 11.61 -20.29
N LEU A 28 17.47 12.02 -20.63
CA LEU A 28 16.37 11.90 -19.68
C LEU A 28 16.19 10.41 -19.42
N SER A 29 16.14 10.03 -18.15
CA SER A 29 16.11 8.64 -17.69
C SER A 29 15.06 7.86 -18.49
N LYS A 30 15.40 6.66 -18.96
CA LYS A 30 14.44 5.75 -19.64
C LYS A 30 13.15 5.55 -18.82
N SER A 31 13.19 5.76 -17.50
CA SER A 31 12.00 5.77 -16.63
C SER A 31 11.04 6.92 -16.95
N GLN A 32 11.54 8.13 -17.17
CA GLN A 32 10.72 9.30 -17.49
C GLN A 32 10.06 9.14 -18.84
N GLN A 33 10.75 8.53 -19.81
CA GLN A 33 10.18 8.21 -21.12
C GLN A 33 9.06 7.16 -21.01
N TYR A 34 9.22 6.18 -20.13
CA TYR A 34 8.17 5.18 -19.85
C TYR A 34 6.95 5.81 -19.17
N GLU A 35 7.14 6.67 -18.18
CA GLU A 35 6.03 7.42 -17.55
C GLU A 35 5.28 8.28 -18.58
N THR A 36 6.02 8.97 -19.45
CA THR A 36 5.41 9.83 -20.49
C THR A 36 4.58 9.02 -21.50
N LEU A 37 4.99 7.79 -21.82
CA LEU A 37 4.22 6.89 -22.69
C LEU A 37 3.00 6.29 -21.98
N LEU A 38 3.12 5.93 -20.70
CA LEU A 38 2.00 5.47 -19.87
C LEU A 38 0.92 6.56 -19.71
N ASP A 39 1.33 7.81 -19.53
CA ASP A 39 0.43 8.96 -19.40
C ASP A 39 -0.26 9.32 -20.72
N ALA A 40 0.36 9.04 -21.87
CA ALA A 40 -0.20 9.32 -23.18
C ALA A 40 -1.32 8.33 -23.60
N GLU A 41 -1.34 7.12 -23.02
CA GLU A 41 -2.34 6.08 -23.30
C GLU A 41 -3.66 6.30 -22.52
N VAL A 42 -3.63 7.12 -21.47
CA VAL A 42 -4.82 7.49 -20.69
C VAL A 42 -5.41 8.76 -21.29
N GLY A 43 -6.44 8.57 -22.12
CA GLY A 43 -7.17 9.66 -22.78
C GLY A 43 -7.36 10.90 -21.92
N THR A 44 -6.82 12.00 -22.42
CA THR A 44 -6.87 13.36 -21.87
C THR A 44 -8.31 13.77 -21.55
N LYS A 45 -8.74 13.55 -20.29
CA LYS A 45 -9.76 14.28 -19.50
C LYS A 45 -9.97 13.55 -18.16
N SER A 46 -8.89 13.36 -17.42
CA SER A 46 -8.98 13.07 -15.98
C SER A 46 -8.28 14.21 -15.27
N SER A 47 -8.99 14.93 -14.40
CA SER A 47 -8.38 15.82 -13.43
C SER A 47 -7.58 14.96 -12.45
N SER A 48 -6.38 14.53 -12.85
CA SER A 48 -5.53 13.74 -11.97
C SER A 48 -5.07 14.66 -10.83
N LEU A 49 -5.58 14.41 -9.64
CA LEU A 49 -5.29 15.16 -8.41
C LEU A 49 -3.83 14.93 -7.91
N GLY A 50 -2.89 14.68 -8.81
CA GLY A 50 -1.56 14.15 -8.51
C GLY A 50 -1.64 12.72 -7.94
N PRO A 51 -0.49 12.09 -7.67
CA PRO A 51 -0.46 10.82 -6.94
C PRO A 51 -1.02 11.00 -5.53
N PRO A 52 -1.63 9.95 -4.92
CA PRO A 52 -2.17 10.02 -3.54
C PRO A 52 -1.16 10.51 -2.51
N ALA A 53 0.13 10.24 -2.77
CA ALA A 53 1.26 10.67 -1.94
C ALA A 53 1.42 12.20 -1.83
N SER A 54 0.85 12.96 -2.77
CA SER A 54 0.88 14.43 -2.75
C SER A 54 -0.19 15.04 -1.85
N HIS A 55 -1.13 14.25 -1.32
CA HIS A 55 -2.21 14.78 -0.48
C HIS A 55 -1.72 15.12 0.95
N PRO A 56 -2.07 16.28 1.53
CA PRO A 56 -1.59 16.71 2.85
C PRO A 56 -1.87 15.74 4.01
N SER A 57 -2.94 14.95 3.91
CA SER A 57 -3.31 13.95 4.91
C SER A 57 -2.64 12.59 4.71
N TYR A 58 -2.01 12.33 3.57
CA TYR A 58 -1.37 11.05 3.28
C TYR A 58 -0.21 10.69 4.21
N PRO A 59 0.69 11.63 4.63
CA PRO A 59 1.80 11.29 5.52
C PRO A 59 1.39 10.61 6.82
N ALA A 60 0.21 10.93 7.36
CA ALA A 60 -0.29 10.32 8.60
C ALA A 60 -0.60 8.82 8.45
N ILE A 61 -1.04 8.39 7.26
CA ILE A 61 -1.47 7.01 6.99
C ILE A 61 -0.49 6.23 6.12
N ALA A 62 0.52 6.88 5.53
CA ALA A 62 1.45 6.28 4.59
C ALA A 62 2.12 5.00 5.14
N PRO A 63 2.54 4.92 6.42
CA PRO A 63 3.07 3.68 6.98
C PRO A 63 2.04 2.55 6.97
N LEU A 64 0.79 2.86 7.31
CA LEU A 64 -0.30 1.90 7.39
C LEU A 64 -0.71 1.39 5.99
N CYS A 65 -0.79 2.28 5.00
CA CYS A 65 -1.03 1.91 3.60
C CYS A 65 0.08 1.02 3.04
N LYS A 66 1.34 1.27 3.42
CA LYS A 66 2.49 0.44 3.00
C LYS A 66 2.45 -0.94 3.64
N GLN A 67 2.08 -1.02 4.92
CA GLN A 67 1.98 -2.29 5.66
C GLN A 67 0.78 -3.13 5.20
N TYR A 68 -0.34 -2.48 4.85
CA TYR A 68 -1.58 -3.14 4.46
C TYR A 68 -2.03 -2.69 3.06
N PRO A 69 -1.32 -3.08 1.99
CA PRO A 69 -1.55 -2.58 0.63
C PRO A 69 -2.95 -2.93 0.08
N THR A 70 -3.50 -4.09 0.47
CA THR A 70 -4.85 -4.52 0.09
C THR A 70 -5.95 -3.62 0.67
N GLN A 71 -5.65 -2.89 1.74
CA GLN A 71 -6.56 -1.94 2.40
C GLN A 71 -6.21 -0.48 2.06
N ALA A 72 -5.15 -0.20 1.28
CA ALA A 72 -4.58 1.15 1.16
C ALA A 72 -5.58 2.22 0.69
N SER A 73 -6.40 1.94 -0.33
CA SER A 73 -7.44 2.86 -0.79
C SER A 73 -8.51 3.07 0.28
N ALA A 74 -8.91 1.98 0.95
CA ALA A 74 -9.90 1.99 2.02
C ALA A 74 -9.44 2.82 3.23
N ILE A 75 -8.20 2.60 3.67
CA ILE A 75 -7.52 3.35 4.73
C ILE A 75 -7.57 4.85 4.41
N PHE A 76 -7.14 5.24 3.21
CA PHE A 76 -7.01 6.66 2.89
C PHE A 76 -8.35 7.38 2.87
N GLN A 77 -9.32 6.84 2.13
CA GLN A 77 -10.64 7.44 2.03
C GLN A 77 -11.36 7.46 3.39
N THR A 78 -11.27 6.39 4.17
CA THR A 78 -11.86 6.33 5.51
C THR A 78 -11.23 7.37 6.44
N TYR A 79 -9.91 7.54 6.39
CA TYR A 79 -9.23 8.57 7.18
C TYR A 79 -9.70 9.98 6.82
N LEU A 80 -9.85 10.26 5.52
CA LEU A 80 -10.35 11.56 5.05
C LEU A 80 -11.79 11.81 5.51
N ASP A 81 -12.68 10.83 5.39
CA ASP A 81 -14.08 11.00 5.79
C ASP A 81 -14.24 11.19 7.30
N LEU A 82 -13.53 10.37 8.10
CA LEU A 82 -13.53 10.48 9.55
C LEU A 82 -12.96 11.83 10.01
N LYS A 83 -11.85 12.30 9.42
CA LYS A 83 -11.14 13.48 9.90
C LYS A 83 -11.70 14.80 9.36
N ASN A 84 -11.96 14.85 8.05
CA ASN A 84 -12.27 16.10 7.33
C ASN A 84 -13.61 16.04 6.58
N GLY A 85 -14.24 14.87 6.49
CA GLY A 85 -15.43 14.63 5.68
C GLY A 85 -16.73 14.70 6.48
N ALA A 86 -17.67 13.83 6.12
CA ALA A 86 -19.03 13.89 6.63
C ALA A 86 -19.13 13.44 8.10
N ALA A 87 -18.28 12.50 8.51
CA ALA A 87 -18.28 11.99 9.87
C ALA A 87 -17.66 12.98 10.88
N ALA A 88 -16.61 13.70 10.49
CA ALA A 88 -15.98 14.79 11.26
C ALA A 88 -15.77 14.48 12.76
N TRP A 89 -15.04 13.42 13.04
CA TRP A 89 -14.71 12.95 14.39
C TRP A 89 -13.70 13.90 15.06
N ASP A 90 -13.82 14.06 16.38
CA ASP A 90 -12.93 14.93 17.16
C ASP A 90 -11.49 14.39 17.22
N PHE A 91 -11.35 13.07 17.15
CA PHE A 91 -10.06 12.40 17.17
C PHE A 91 -10.06 11.22 16.21
N VAL A 92 -9.01 11.10 15.40
CA VAL A 92 -8.79 9.99 14.47
C VAL A 92 -7.30 9.71 14.39
N GLU A 93 -6.90 8.49 14.72
CA GLU A 93 -5.54 7.99 14.60
C GLU A 93 -5.50 6.68 13.80
N PRO A 94 -4.57 6.55 12.84
CA PRO A 94 -4.32 5.28 12.16
C PRO A 94 -3.76 4.26 13.15
N LEU A 95 -4.26 3.04 13.09
CA LEU A 95 -3.93 1.96 14.01
C LEU A 95 -3.62 0.67 13.24
N ALA A 96 -2.49 0.03 13.55
CA ALA A 96 -2.23 -1.35 13.14
C ALA A 96 -2.65 -2.28 14.29
N LEU A 97 -3.66 -3.12 14.06
CA LEU A 97 -4.09 -4.15 15.00
C LEU A 97 -3.29 -5.42 14.74
N SER A 98 -2.45 -5.83 15.68
CA SER A 98 -1.65 -7.05 15.58
C SER A 98 -1.56 -7.77 16.93
N SER A 99 -1.34 -9.08 16.91
CA SER A 99 -1.10 -9.83 18.15
C SER A 99 0.29 -9.57 18.74
N GLN A 100 1.26 -9.11 17.94
CA GLN A 100 2.55 -8.65 18.43
C GLN A 100 2.43 -7.23 18.99
N GLU A 101 2.96 -7.04 20.18
CA GLU A 101 3.01 -5.77 20.89
C GLU A 101 3.58 -4.67 19.98
N ALA A 102 2.78 -3.64 19.73
CA ALA A 102 3.27 -2.40 19.16
C ALA A 102 4.22 -1.76 20.17
N SER A 103 5.51 -2.02 20.02
CA SER A 103 6.55 -1.15 20.57
C SER A 103 6.42 0.22 19.91
N THR A 104 5.57 1.06 20.50
CA THR A 104 5.56 2.49 20.21
C THR A 104 6.82 3.06 20.85
N SER A 105 7.91 3.05 20.10
CA SER A 105 9.01 3.97 20.29
C SER A 105 9.34 4.54 18.92
N GLY A 106 8.92 5.79 18.73
CA GLY A 106 9.43 6.60 17.65
C GLY A 106 10.95 6.64 17.76
N ASN A 107 11.62 6.01 16.80
CA ASN A 107 12.96 6.40 16.44
C ASN A 107 12.97 6.50 14.92
N GLY A 108 13.00 7.72 14.41
CA GLY A 108 13.28 8.05 13.02
C GLY A 108 14.72 7.72 12.64
N GLY A 109 15.19 6.53 13.00
CA GLY A 109 16.33 5.88 12.38
C GLY A 109 15.74 4.79 11.51
N ALA A 110 15.69 5.02 10.19
CA ALA A 110 15.74 3.90 9.27
C ALA A 110 16.99 3.10 9.69
N GLU A 111 16.79 2.00 10.40
CA GLU A 111 17.79 0.96 10.45
C GLU A 111 17.96 0.57 8.99
N VAL A 112 19.04 1.09 8.40
CA VAL A 112 19.53 0.65 7.11
C VAL A 112 19.90 -0.79 7.36
N VAL A 113 18.92 -1.69 7.20
CA VAL A 113 19.19 -3.08 6.88
C VAL A 113 20.10 -2.96 5.68
N VAL A 114 21.39 -3.22 5.92
CA VAL A 114 22.42 -3.24 4.91
C VAL A 114 21.95 -4.28 3.93
N LYS A 115 21.27 -3.84 2.86
CA LYS A 115 21.04 -4.64 1.68
C LYS A 115 22.43 -5.11 1.31
N GLN A 116 22.69 -6.40 1.47
CA GLN A 116 23.94 -7.00 1.02
C GLN A 116 24.22 -6.43 -0.36
N ASP A 117 25.43 -5.88 -0.53
CA ASP A 117 25.85 -5.30 -1.79
C ASP A 117 25.66 -6.38 -2.85
N LEU A 118 24.70 -6.18 -3.77
CA LEU A 118 24.24 -7.20 -4.73
C LEU A 118 25.33 -7.52 -5.77
N VAL A 119 26.49 -6.89 -5.66
CA VAL A 119 27.64 -7.03 -6.54
C VAL A 119 28.33 -8.37 -6.24
N GLY A 120 28.16 -9.33 -7.15
CA GLY A 120 28.86 -10.62 -7.10
C GLY A 120 27.99 -11.82 -6.69
N LEU A 121 26.68 -11.65 -6.52
CA LEU A 121 25.75 -12.76 -6.40
C LEU A 121 25.68 -13.53 -7.72
N SER A 122 25.74 -14.85 -7.65
CA SER A 122 25.38 -15.70 -8.80
C SER A 122 23.89 -15.60 -9.10
N ASP A 123 23.49 -15.88 -10.35
CA ASP A 123 22.07 -15.87 -10.75
C ASP A 123 21.23 -16.78 -9.83
N ALA A 124 21.77 -17.93 -9.41
CA ALA A 124 21.09 -18.86 -8.52
C ALA A 124 20.90 -18.33 -7.09
N GLU A 125 21.90 -17.63 -6.54
CA GLU A 125 21.79 -17.01 -5.22
C GLU A 125 20.82 -15.83 -5.24
N ALA A 126 20.84 -15.04 -6.31
CA ALA A 126 19.90 -13.95 -6.52
C ALA A 126 18.46 -14.46 -6.62
N GLU A 127 18.21 -15.55 -7.37
CA GLU A 127 16.90 -16.19 -7.46
C GLU A 127 16.42 -16.73 -6.11
N ALA A 128 17.30 -17.36 -5.33
CA ALA A 128 16.96 -17.88 -4.00
C ALA A 128 16.55 -16.76 -3.04
N LEU A 129 17.29 -15.64 -3.02
CA LEU A 129 16.94 -14.47 -2.20
C LEU A 129 15.62 -13.83 -2.64
N VAL A 130 15.37 -13.75 -3.95
CA VAL A 130 14.07 -13.25 -4.46
C VAL A 130 12.93 -14.16 -4.04
N GLN A 131 13.11 -15.49 -4.11
CA GLN A 131 12.08 -16.45 -3.68
C GLN A 131 11.82 -16.38 -2.18
N GLU A 132 12.87 -16.27 -1.36
CA GLU A 132 12.77 -16.09 0.09
C GLU A 132 11.99 -14.81 0.42
N GLN A 133 12.37 -13.69 -0.20
CA GLN A 133 11.71 -12.41 0.04
C GLN A 133 10.27 -12.39 -0.47
N LEU A 134 10.00 -13.05 -1.61
CA LEU A 134 8.65 -13.19 -2.13
C LEU A 134 7.78 -14.05 -1.19
N ALA A 135 8.32 -15.13 -0.64
CA ALA A 135 7.62 -15.98 0.33
C ALA A 135 7.32 -15.22 1.64
N GLU A 136 8.28 -14.45 2.15
CA GLU A 136 8.09 -13.59 3.32
C GLU A 136 7.00 -12.53 3.08
N VAL A 137 7.05 -11.86 1.93
CA VAL A 137 6.05 -10.85 1.53
C VAL A 137 4.67 -11.48 1.36
N GLN A 138 4.57 -12.63 0.68
CA GLN A 138 3.29 -13.33 0.51
C GLN A 138 2.70 -13.84 1.83
N GLY A 139 3.57 -14.16 2.80
CA GLY A 139 3.19 -14.60 4.13
C GLY A 139 2.85 -13.47 5.10
N GLY A 140 3.40 -12.26 4.91
CA GLY A 140 3.22 -11.12 5.82
C GLY A 140 2.11 -10.14 5.43
N VAL A 141 1.67 -10.14 4.16
CA VAL A 141 0.59 -9.25 3.71
C VAL A 141 -0.76 -9.73 4.21
N SER A 142 -1.47 -8.90 4.98
CA SER A 142 -2.84 -9.21 5.40
C SER A 142 -3.75 -9.40 4.20
N LYS A 143 -4.28 -10.62 4.08
CA LYS A 143 -5.23 -11.03 3.06
C LYS A 143 -6.68 -10.76 3.51
N LEU A 144 -6.92 -9.65 4.21
CA LEU A 144 -8.24 -9.31 4.72
C LEU A 144 -9.25 -9.33 3.56
N GLY A 145 -10.25 -10.21 3.68
CA GLY A 145 -11.29 -10.39 2.66
C GLY A 145 -10.89 -11.08 1.35
N LEU A 146 -9.66 -11.60 1.22
CA LEU A 146 -9.25 -12.45 0.10
C LEU A 146 -9.45 -13.92 0.48
N ILE A 147 -10.49 -14.52 -0.08
CA ILE A 147 -10.91 -15.89 0.23
C ILE A 147 -9.89 -16.86 -0.37
N SER A 148 -9.09 -17.53 0.44
CA SER A 148 -8.07 -18.45 -0.08
C SER A 148 -7.85 -19.72 0.77
N GLY A 149 -8.41 -19.81 1.97
CA GLY A 149 -8.15 -20.92 2.90
C GLY A 149 -9.39 -21.46 3.61
N LYS A 150 -9.21 -22.50 4.44
CA LYS A 150 -10.25 -23.01 5.34
C LYS A 150 -10.50 -22.03 6.49
N GLY A 151 -11.61 -22.22 7.22
CA GLY A 151 -12.05 -21.36 8.33
C GLY A 151 -10.95 -21.03 9.35
N GLU A 152 -10.47 -22.06 10.03
CA GLU A 152 -9.53 -21.93 11.16
C GLU A 152 -8.18 -21.31 10.76
N GLU A 153 -7.71 -21.61 9.54
CA GLU A 153 -6.47 -21.04 8.99
C GLU A 153 -6.57 -19.53 8.77
N GLU A 154 -7.76 -18.99 8.46
CA GLU A 154 -7.92 -17.54 8.22
C GLU A 154 -7.99 -16.73 9.51
N GLU A 155 -8.54 -17.29 10.59
CA GLU A 155 -8.48 -16.67 11.93
C GLU A 155 -7.03 -16.58 12.41
N GLU A 156 -6.28 -17.68 12.40
CA GLU A 156 -4.87 -17.68 12.81
C GLU A 156 -4.01 -16.77 11.93
N ASN A 157 -4.25 -16.79 10.61
CA ASN A 157 -3.51 -15.92 9.69
C ASN A 157 -3.78 -14.44 9.95
N LEU A 158 -5.03 -14.05 10.25
CA LEU A 158 -5.34 -12.66 10.58
C LEU A 158 -4.75 -12.26 11.94
N LEU A 159 -4.74 -13.16 12.93
CA LEU A 159 -4.09 -12.92 14.22
C LEU A 159 -2.57 -12.71 14.07
N ARG A 160 -1.93 -13.42 13.14
CA ARG A 160 -0.50 -13.33 12.84
C ARG A 160 -0.15 -12.08 12.04
N THR A 161 -0.88 -11.80 10.96
CA THR A 161 -0.59 -10.68 10.04
C THR A 161 -1.13 -9.34 10.54
N GLY A 162 -2.20 -9.37 11.34
CA GLY A 162 -2.91 -8.18 11.80
C GLY A 162 -3.75 -7.53 10.70
N LEU A 163 -4.24 -6.33 10.95
CA LEU A 163 -4.97 -5.52 9.98
C LEU A 163 -4.83 -4.02 10.27
N ALA A 164 -5.11 -3.20 9.26
CA ALA A 164 -5.28 -1.78 9.44
C ALA A 164 -6.64 -1.47 10.09
N ALA A 165 -6.65 -0.47 10.94
CA ALA A 165 -7.83 0.11 11.53
C ALA A 165 -7.63 1.62 11.73
N MET A 166 -8.71 2.31 12.07
CA MET A 166 -8.70 3.65 12.61
C MET A 166 -9.24 3.58 14.03
N LYS A 167 -8.49 4.11 14.98
CA LYS A 167 -9.04 4.41 16.29
C LYS A 167 -9.51 5.85 16.29
N GLY A 168 -10.70 6.09 16.80
CA GLY A 168 -11.21 7.45 16.81
C GLY A 168 -12.28 7.67 17.85
N ARG A 169 -12.68 8.92 18.00
CA ARG A 169 -13.72 9.33 18.93
C ARG A 169 -14.65 10.31 18.24
N ARG A 170 -15.95 9.99 18.25
CA ARG A 170 -16.98 10.91 17.78
C ARG A 170 -17.02 12.17 18.62
N LYS A 171 -17.64 13.20 18.08
CA LYS A 171 -17.94 14.42 18.82
C LYS A 171 -18.77 14.09 20.07
N ASP A 172 -18.33 14.60 21.21
CA ASP A 172 -18.95 14.43 22.53
C ASP A 172 -18.97 12.98 23.09
N ALA A 173 -18.40 12.00 22.38
CA ALA A 173 -18.24 10.64 22.88
C ALA A 173 -17.09 10.57 23.90
N LYS A 174 -17.22 9.69 24.91
CA LYS A 174 -16.17 9.46 25.91
C LYS A 174 -15.22 8.34 25.52
N ALA A 175 -15.77 7.24 25.00
CA ALA A 175 -15.03 6.08 24.57
C ALA A 175 -14.54 6.25 23.13
N TYR A 176 -13.38 5.65 22.83
CA TYR A 176 -12.88 5.49 21.49
C TYR A 176 -13.56 4.28 20.82
N GLU A 177 -13.89 4.43 19.55
CA GLU A 177 -14.41 3.39 18.68
C GLU A 177 -13.31 2.97 17.69
N VAL A 178 -13.40 1.73 17.20
CA VAL A 178 -12.50 1.21 16.18
C VAL A 178 -13.26 1.02 14.87
N VAL A 179 -12.67 1.54 13.79
CA VAL A 179 -13.19 1.46 12.42
C VAL A 179 -12.24 0.61 11.58
N ILE A 180 -12.74 -0.41 10.91
CA ILE A 180 -11.99 -1.24 9.99
C ILE A 180 -12.32 -0.79 8.56
N PRO A 181 -11.33 -0.28 7.80
CA PRO A 181 -11.51 0.06 6.40
C PRO A 181 -11.44 -1.18 5.51
N LEU A 182 -12.43 -1.37 4.65
CA LEU A 182 -12.44 -2.43 3.64
C LEU A 182 -13.07 -1.96 2.33
N THR A 183 -12.72 -2.60 1.22
CA THR A 183 -13.41 -2.41 -0.06
C THR A 183 -14.62 -3.34 -0.15
N ILE A 184 -15.59 -3.00 -1.01
CA ILE A 184 -16.78 -3.84 -1.23
C ILE A 184 -16.46 -5.26 -1.74
N THR A 185 -15.27 -5.45 -2.33
CA THR A 185 -14.82 -6.76 -2.84
C THR A 185 -14.18 -7.63 -1.77
N GLN A 186 -13.94 -7.10 -0.57
CA GLN A 186 -13.36 -7.85 0.55
C GLN A 186 -14.48 -8.56 1.33
N HIS A 187 -14.40 -9.89 1.39
CA HIS A 187 -15.40 -10.72 2.06
C HIS A 187 -14.96 -11.12 3.46
N LEU A 188 -15.57 -10.54 4.50
CA LEU A 188 -15.31 -10.94 5.88
C LEU A 188 -16.09 -12.20 6.25
N ARG A 189 -15.38 -13.20 6.77
CA ARG A 189 -15.96 -14.43 7.31
C ARG A 189 -16.03 -14.35 8.84
N THR A 190 -16.81 -15.25 9.45
CA THR A 190 -17.08 -15.23 10.90
C THR A 190 -15.83 -15.44 11.76
N ASP A 191 -14.95 -16.33 11.32
CA ASP A 191 -13.58 -16.55 11.84
C ASP A 191 -12.73 -15.26 11.84
N GLN A 192 -12.72 -14.51 10.74
CA GLN A 192 -12.01 -13.23 10.66
C GLN A 192 -12.62 -12.18 11.59
N LEU A 193 -13.96 -12.14 11.71
CA LEU A 193 -14.62 -11.25 12.67
C LEU A 193 -14.26 -11.61 14.12
N LYS A 194 -14.17 -12.90 14.46
CA LYS A 194 -13.68 -13.34 15.78
C LYS A 194 -12.24 -12.89 16.01
N ALA A 195 -11.34 -13.11 15.05
CA ALA A 195 -9.96 -12.66 15.12
C ALA A 195 -9.86 -11.13 15.31
N ILE A 196 -10.69 -10.35 14.62
CA ILE A 196 -10.79 -8.90 14.79
C ILE A 196 -11.12 -8.52 16.23
N PHE A 197 -12.17 -9.13 16.82
CA PHE A 197 -12.53 -8.84 18.21
C PHE A 197 -11.44 -9.28 19.20
N THR A 198 -10.76 -10.39 18.94
CA THR A 198 -9.59 -10.83 19.73
C THR A 198 -8.45 -9.81 19.68
N LEU A 199 -8.14 -9.25 18.51
CA LEU A 199 -7.12 -8.21 18.36
C LEU A 199 -7.55 -6.90 19.05
N LEU A 200 -8.84 -6.57 18.97
CA LEU A 200 -9.41 -5.39 19.62
C LEU A 200 -9.33 -5.47 21.14
N ASP A 201 -9.69 -6.61 21.73
CA ASP A 201 -9.59 -6.84 23.17
C ASP A 201 -8.13 -6.70 23.63
N LYS A 202 -7.18 -7.34 22.94
CA LYS A 202 -5.75 -7.21 23.24
C LYS A 202 -5.25 -5.76 23.16
N HIS A 203 -5.69 -5.02 22.14
CA HIS A 203 -5.32 -3.62 22.01
C HIS A 203 -5.90 -2.75 23.14
N ALA A 204 -7.15 -2.98 23.51
CA ALA A 204 -7.78 -2.29 24.63
C ALA A 204 -7.06 -2.58 25.96
N GLU A 205 -6.65 -3.83 26.21
CA GLU A 205 -5.84 -4.21 27.37
C GLU A 205 -4.48 -3.49 27.39
N ALA A 206 -3.80 -3.42 26.24
CA ALA A 206 -2.50 -2.76 26.12
C ALA A 206 -2.58 -1.24 26.34
N VAL A 207 -3.70 -0.62 25.97
CA VAL A 207 -3.90 0.83 26.06
C VAL A 207 -4.58 1.25 27.38
N ALA A 208 -5.21 0.32 28.11
CA ALA A 208 -5.86 0.59 29.39
C ALA A 208 -5.02 1.41 30.40
N PRO A 209 -3.69 1.21 30.54
CA PRO A 209 -2.86 2.01 31.45
C PRO A 209 -2.77 3.51 31.09
N THR A 210 -3.09 3.88 29.85
CA THR A 210 -3.05 5.27 29.37
C THR A 210 -4.31 6.07 29.71
N GLY A 211 -5.32 5.43 30.30
CA GLY A 211 -6.60 6.05 30.63
C GLY A 211 -7.52 6.29 29.43
N GLN A 212 -7.21 5.70 28.27
CA GLN A 212 -8.06 5.76 27.09
C GLN A 212 -9.00 4.54 27.09
N GLU A 213 -10.31 4.80 27.18
CA GLU A 213 -11.35 3.76 27.14
C GLU A 213 -11.70 3.44 25.69
N ILE A 214 -11.49 2.19 25.26
CA ILE A 214 -11.85 1.70 23.93
C ILE A 214 -13.10 0.82 24.07
N ASP A 215 -14.15 1.13 23.32
CA ASP A 215 -15.34 0.28 23.27
C ASP A 215 -15.06 -0.97 22.42
N THR A 216 -15.03 -2.14 23.07
CA THR A 216 -14.81 -3.44 22.40
C THR A 216 -16.11 -4.22 22.17
N SER A 217 -17.27 -3.64 22.52
CA SER A 217 -18.58 -4.26 22.30
C SER A 217 -18.96 -4.33 20.83
N HIS A 218 -18.36 -3.49 19.99
CA HIS A 218 -18.62 -3.44 18.56
C HIS A 218 -17.41 -2.92 17.79
N VAL A 219 -17.46 -3.11 16.47
CA VAL A 219 -16.52 -2.52 15.52
C VAL A 219 -17.32 -1.90 14.37
N LEU A 220 -16.84 -0.78 13.84
CA LEU A 220 -17.41 -0.18 12.64
C LEU A 220 -16.66 -0.70 11.42
N LEU A 221 -17.39 -1.15 10.41
CA LEU A 221 -16.86 -1.50 9.11
C LEU A 221 -17.10 -0.32 8.16
N ALA A 222 -16.03 0.33 7.71
CA ALA A 222 -16.08 1.35 6.67
C ALA A 222 -15.88 0.69 5.31
N ILE A 223 -16.99 0.47 4.59
CA ILE A 223 -16.99 -0.21 3.30
C ILE A 223 -16.94 0.81 2.18
N ILE A 224 -15.92 0.69 1.33
CA ILE A 224 -15.67 1.61 0.21
C ILE A 224 -16.13 0.95 -1.09
N ALA A 225 -17.01 1.63 -1.81
CA ALA A 225 -17.40 1.28 -3.16
C ALA A 225 -16.43 1.89 -4.21
N PRO A 226 -16.37 1.36 -5.45
CA PRO A 226 -15.45 1.85 -6.48
C PRO A 226 -15.65 3.31 -6.89
N ASP A 227 -16.82 3.88 -6.63
CA ASP A 227 -17.15 5.30 -6.85
C ASP A 227 -16.71 6.19 -5.68
N SER A 228 -15.93 5.66 -4.74
CA SER A 228 -15.49 6.31 -3.49
C SER A 228 -16.60 6.58 -2.48
N THR A 229 -17.80 6.00 -2.67
CA THR A 229 -18.85 6.03 -1.64
C THR A 229 -18.42 5.22 -0.42
N LEU A 230 -18.59 5.80 0.76
CA LEU A 230 -18.31 5.19 2.06
C LEU A 230 -19.62 4.84 2.78
N VAL A 231 -19.74 3.60 3.25
CA VAL A 231 -20.86 3.14 4.06
C VAL A 231 -20.34 2.52 5.34
N TYR A 232 -20.92 2.91 6.48
CA TYR A 232 -20.54 2.41 7.79
C TYR A 232 -21.55 1.38 8.31
N TYR A 233 -21.06 0.18 8.63
CA TYR A 233 -21.83 -0.85 9.30
C TYR A 233 -21.32 -1.09 10.71
N LEU A 234 -22.20 -1.12 11.69
CA LEU A 234 -21.84 -1.49 13.06
C LEU A 234 -22.00 -3.01 13.22
N VAL A 235 -20.93 -3.68 13.62
CA VAL A 235 -20.91 -5.12 13.92
C VAL A 235 -20.65 -5.29 15.41
N SER A 236 -21.63 -5.84 16.12
CA SER A 236 -21.50 -6.10 17.55
C SER A 236 -20.83 -7.44 17.84
N LYS A 237 -20.09 -7.49 18.93
CA LYS A 237 -19.51 -8.72 19.49
C LYS A 237 -20.63 -9.69 19.85
N GLY A 238 -20.39 -10.98 19.60
CA GLY A 238 -21.39 -12.03 19.84
C GLY A 238 -22.42 -12.20 18.71
N PHE A 239 -22.21 -11.61 17.53
CA PHE A 239 -23.01 -11.93 16.34
C PHE A 239 -22.91 -13.42 16.02
N VAL A 240 -24.06 -14.10 15.97
CA VAL A 240 -24.17 -15.52 15.61
C VAL A 240 -24.80 -15.62 14.23
N LYS A 241 -24.34 -16.57 13.43
CA LYS A 241 -24.96 -16.88 12.14
C LYS A 241 -26.47 -17.13 12.36
N PRO A 242 -27.36 -16.53 11.54
CA PRO A 242 -28.79 -16.82 11.63
C PRO A 242 -29.04 -18.33 11.51
N ILE A 243 -29.81 -18.88 12.44
CA ILE A 243 -30.28 -20.25 12.38
C ILE A 243 -31.43 -20.26 11.36
N ASN A 244 -31.25 -20.97 10.25
CA ASN A 244 -32.32 -21.32 9.32
C ASN A 244 -32.68 -22.78 9.51
#